data_AF-A0A6G0W0N1-F1
#
_entry.id   AF-A0A6G0W0N1-F1
#
_cell.length_a   1.000
_cell.length_b   1.000
_cell.length_c   1.000
_cell.angle_alpha   90.00
_cell.angle_beta   90.00
_cell.angle_gamma   90.00
#
_symmetry.space_group_name_H-M   'P 1'
#
loop_
_entity.id
_entity.type
_entity.pdbx_description
1 polymer ?
#
loop_
_entity_poly.entity_id
_entity_poly.type
_entity_poly.pdbx_seq_one_letter_code
_entity_poly.pdbx_strand_id
1 'polypeptide(L)' 'ISTLPKRALYDFELIKIARLLKIPHFIGVFTRDKLPVRPKRFESVIVNLDTVNGTGTHWVAYKKI' A
#
# COMPACT_ATOMS: atom_id res chain seq x y z
N ILE A 1 -17.38 6.58 16.77
CA ILE A 1 -16.56 5.49 16.20
C ILE A 1 -16.80 5.51 14.69
N SER A 2 -15.81 5.89 13.88
CA SER A 2 -15.98 5.80 12.42
C SER A 2 -15.94 4.33 12.03
N THR A 3 -17.01 3.84 11.43
CA THR A 3 -17.07 2.47 10.91
C THR A 3 -16.10 2.32 9.75
N LEU A 4 -15.38 1.19 9.73
CA LEU A 4 -14.54 0.84 8.58
C LEU A 4 -15.43 0.64 7.33
N PRO A 5 -14.91 0.93 6.13
CA PRO A 5 -15.65 0.69 4.89
C PRO A 5 -16.08 -0.77 4.78
N LYS A 6 -17.32 -1.03 4.36
CA LYS A 6 -17.85 -2.39 4.11
C LYS A 6 -17.44 -2.94 2.73
N ARG A 7 -16.35 -2.42 2.16
CA ARG A 7 -15.81 -2.82 0.86
C ARG A 7 -14.28 -2.80 0.90
N ALA A 8 -13.65 -3.51 -0.03
CA ALA A 8 -12.22 -3.35 -0.27
C ALA A 8 -11.90 -1.90 -0.64
N LEU A 9 -10.77 -1.41 -0.12
CA LEU A 9 -10.24 -0.10 -0.45
C LEU A 9 -9.49 -0.14 -1.78
N TYR A 10 -9.59 0.93 -2.55
CA TYR A 10 -8.75 1.17 -3.72
C TYR A 10 -7.38 1.71 -3.30
N ASP A 11 -6.40 1.57 -4.19
CA ASP A 11 -5.04 2.08 -4.01
C ASP A 11 -5.00 3.59 -3.69
N PHE A 12 -5.78 4.41 -4.41
CA PHE A 12 -5.83 5.86 -4.18
C PHE A 12 -6.40 6.23 -2.80
N GLU A 13 -7.29 5.41 -2.24
CA GLU A 13 -7.81 5.60 -0.89
C GLU A 13 -6.74 5.28 0.16
N LEU A 14 -6.01 4.18 -0.03
CA LEU A 14 -4.88 3.80 0.83
C LEU A 14 -3.77 4.87 0.79
N ILE A 15 -3.45 5.40 -0.40
CA ILE A 15 -2.49 6.50 -0.55
C ILE A 15 -2.96 7.76 0.20
N LYS A 16 -4.24 8.13 0.05
CA LYS A 16 -4.81 9.29 0.75
C LYS A 16 -4.72 9.13 2.26
N ILE A 17 -5.12 7.97 2.79
CA ILE A 17 -5.09 7.69 4.24
C ILE A 17 -3.65 7.67 4.77
N ALA A 18 -2.71 7.01 4.07
CA ALA A 18 -1.31 6.97 4.49
C ALA A 18 -0.68 8.37 4.57
N ARG A 19 -1.03 9.27 3.64
CA ARG A 19 -0.62 10.68 3.67
C ARG A 19 -1.23 11.44 4.85
N LEU A 20 -2.54 11.24 5.12
CA LEU A 20 -3.22 11.86 6.27
C LEU A 20 -2.62 11.41 7.61
N LEU A 21 -2.28 10.12 7.72
CA LEU A 21 -1.62 9.54 8.89
C LEU A 21 -0.13 9.88 8.99
N LYS A 22 0.44 10.55 7.98
CA LYS A 22 1.86 10.93 7.90
C LYS A 22 2.81 9.74 8.11
N ILE A 23 2.51 8.59 7.49
CA ILE A 23 3.34 7.39 7.62
C ILE A 23 4.78 7.70 7.16
N PRO A 24 5.80 7.54 8.03
CA PRO A 24 7.18 7.87 7.69
C PRO A 24 7.72 7.02 6.55
N HIS A 25 8.47 7.65 5.65
CA HIS A 25 9.09 7.01 4.48
C HIS A 25 8.09 6.25 3.60
N PHE A 26 6.80 6.61 3.61
CA PHE A 26 5.80 5.98 2.75
C PHE A 26 6.08 6.27 1.27
N ILE A 27 6.41 5.23 0.50
CA ILE A 27 6.75 5.40 -0.92
C ILE A 27 5.62 5.02 -1.87
N GLY A 28 4.57 4.37 -1.40
CA GLY A 28 3.39 4.10 -2.20
C GLY A 28 2.67 2.79 -1.90
N VAL A 29 1.71 2.53 -2.77
CA VAL A 29 0.94 1.28 -2.85
C VAL A 29 1.31 0.62 -4.18
N PHE A 30 1.66 -0.66 -4.16
CA PHE A 30 2.07 -1.40 -5.36
C PHE A 30 1.37 -2.76 -5.43
N THR A 31 1.30 -3.35 -6.61
CA THR A 31 1.05 -4.78 -6.77
C THR A 31 2.37 -5.54 -6.74
N ARG A 32 2.34 -6.86 -6.51
CA ARG A 32 3.58 -7.66 -6.35
C ARG A 32 4.54 -7.54 -7.54
N ASP A 33 4.00 -7.33 -8.74
CA ASP A 33 4.70 -7.24 -10.01
C ASP A 33 5.08 -5.80 -10.41
N LYS A 34 4.71 -4.80 -9.60
CA LYS A 34 5.02 -3.37 -9.81
C LYS A 34 5.86 -2.78 -8.69
N LEU A 35 6.44 -3.62 -7.82
CA LEU A 35 7.39 -3.16 -6.82
C LEU A 35 8.64 -2.55 -7.47
N PRO A 36 9.23 -1.49 -6.88
CA PRO A 36 10.49 -0.94 -7.35
C PRO A 36 11.61 -1.99 -7.32
N VAL A 37 12.35 -2.10 -8.43
CA VAL A 37 13.49 -3.04 -8.55
C VAL A 37 14.59 -2.74 -7.53
N ARG A 38 14.75 -1.46 -7.16
CA ARG A 38 15.75 -1.01 -6.19
C ARG A 38 15.04 -0.48 -4.93
N PRO A 39 15.06 -1.24 -3.81
CA PRO A 39 14.49 -0.77 -2.55
C PRO A 39 15.30 0.42 -2.01
N LYS A 40 14.63 1.37 -1.37
CA LYS A 40 15.29 2.52 -0.73
C LYS A 40 16.00 2.10 0.56
N ARG A 41 16.82 3.01 1.11
CA ARG A 41 17.44 2.82 2.43
C ARG A 41 16.36 2.69 3.51
N PHE A 42 15.38 3.58 3.49
CA PHE A 42 14.20 3.57 4.35
C PHE A 42 12.95 3.61 3.49
N GLU A 43 11.98 2.74 3.76
CA GLU A 43 10.70 2.72 3.05
C GLU A 43 9.59 2.07 3.88
N SER A 44 8.39 2.60 3.75
CA SER A 44 7.14 1.97 4.18
C SER A 44 6.28 1.79 2.95
N VAL A 45 5.70 0.60 2.77
CA VAL A 45 5.00 0.23 1.55
C VAL A 45 3.77 -0.60 1.89
N ILE A 46 2.70 -0.39 1.13
CA ILE A 46 1.57 -1.32 1.07
C ILE A 46 1.64 -2.07 -0.26
N VAL A 47 1.49 -3.38 -0.22
CA VAL A 47 1.58 -4.25 -1.40
C VAL A 47 0.31 -5.07 -1.53
N ASN A 48 -0.29 -5.10 -2.72
CA ASN A 48 -1.25 -6.13 -3.09
C ASN A 48 -0.49 -7.40 -3.49
N LEU A 49 -0.84 -8.55 -2.92
CA LEU A 49 -0.24 -9.84 -3.29
C LEU A 49 -0.70 -10.37 -4.65
N ASP A 50 -1.66 -9.70 -5.28
CA ASP A 50 -2.06 -9.93 -6.67
C ASP A 50 -1.21 -9.11 -7.66
N THR A 51 -1.36 -9.38 -8.94
CA THR A 51 -0.75 -8.63 -10.05
C THR A 51 -1.57 -7.41 -10.45
N VAL A 52 -1.00 -6.50 -11.24
CA VAL A 52 -1.70 -5.29 -11.75
C VAL A 52 -2.95 -5.60 -12.58
N ASN A 53 -2.99 -6.77 -13.22
CA ASN A 53 -4.14 -7.20 -14.02
C ASN A 53 -5.18 -7.99 -13.21
N GLY A 54 -4.85 -8.33 -11.96
CA GLY A 54 -5.75 -9.03 -11.05
C GLY A 54 -6.73 -8.09 -10.37
N THR A 55 -7.77 -8.66 -9.77
CA THR A 55 -8.82 -7.88 -9.07
C THR A 55 -8.35 -7.33 -7.72
N GLY A 56 -7.17 -7.78 -7.25
CA GLY A 56 -6.68 -7.49 -5.91
C GLY A 56 -7.28 -8.45 -4.89
N THR A 57 -6.43 -9.06 -4.06
CA THR A 57 -6.87 -10.12 -3.13
C THR A 57 -6.56 -9.78 -1.68
N HIS A 58 -5.30 -9.48 -1.39
CA HIS A 58 -4.80 -9.27 -0.04
C HIS A 58 -3.80 -8.12 -0.03
N TRP A 59 -3.99 -7.20 0.89
CA TRP A 59 -3.05 -6.11 1.16
C TRP A 59 -2.12 -6.52 2.32
N VAL A 60 -0.82 -6.39 2.11
CA VAL A 60 0.20 -6.50 3.15
C VAL A 60 0.94 -5.17 3.27
N ALA A 61 1.57 -4.93 4.41
CA ALA A 61 2.44 -3.78 4.61
C ALA A 61 3.81 -4.24 5.09
N TYR A 62 4.85 -3.56 4.63
CA TYR A 62 6.20 -3.75 5.17
C TYR A 62 6.86 -2.40 5.44
N LYS A 63 7.84 -2.42 6.34
CA LYS A 63 8.67 -1.27 6.66
C LYS A 63 10.13 -1.71 6.75
N LYS A 64 10.98 -0.99 6.03
CA LYS A 64 12.44 -1.09 6.12
C LYS A 64 12.95 0.11 6.91
N ILE A 65 13.59 -0.19 8.04
CA ILE A 65 14.25 0.76 8.94
C ILE A 65 15.75 0.64 8.84
#